data_AF-A0A4R8B5I6-F1
#
_entry.id   AF-A0A4R8B5I6-F1
#
_cell.length_a   1.000
_cell.length_b   1.000
_cell.length_c   1.000
_cell.angle_alpha   90.00
_cell.angle_beta   90.00
_cell.angle_gamma   90.00
#
_symmetry.space_group_name_H-M   'P 1'
#
loop_
_entity.id
_entity.type
_entity.pdbx_description
1 polymer ?
#
loop_
_entity_poly.entity_id
_entity_poly.type
_entity_poly.pdbx_seq_one_letter_code
_entity_poly.pdbx_strand_id
1 'polypeptide(L)'
;MNSKSLVRLSNIIGITSILLLVYWVFIFISITVFGFKVFRENLTESFYLSIVGILALMFGALIINIMFNLTRIAENHNQNVNQESKKTSKKLGLIFILSFPLIFVLLFGGDYLSSHKKEKMLVASAKSIIEDNAAKSNQLAAYSFDKKWIRNTASILKIYSKTDTNFPNVSVIVADTLDQSKVFLGFNQYFHENNTTALDKKDYIQEASKEERDYLSKVFYNNSTEIRFNANDGKYQLFYPYSKNGKKIVLYFSEYQRYGKIGS
;
A
#
# COMPACT_ATOMS: atom_id res chain seq x y z
N MET A 1 44.71 16.58 -15.44
CA MET A 1 44.23 16.58 -14.03
C MET A 1 45.33 15.95 -13.17
N ASN A 2 45.76 16.57 -12.06
CA ASN A 2 46.86 16.06 -11.23
C ASN A 2 46.42 14.80 -10.44
N SER A 3 47.29 13.79 -10.30
CA SER A 3 47.04 12.53 -9.58
C SER A 3 46.50 12.75 -8.15
N LYS A 4 46.99 13.79 -7.47
CA LYS A 4 46.50 14.20 -6.13
C LYS A 4 45.02 14.64 -6.15
N SER A 5 44.56 15.26 -7.23
CA SER A 5 43.16 15.68 -7.40
C SER A 5 42.24 14.48 -7.68
N LEU A 6 42.71 13.51 -8.46
CA LEU A 6 42.01 12.27 -8.75
C LEU A 6 41.79 11.44 -7.48
N VAL A 7 42.82 11.29 -6.65
CA VAL A 7 42.73 10.61 -5.34
C VAL A 7 41.75 11.31 -4.40
N ARG A 8 41.76 12.64 -4.35
CA ARG A 8 40.82 13.41 -3.52
C ARG A 8 39.37 13.22 -4.00
N LEU A 9 39.14 13.25 -5.31
CA LEU A 9 37.82 13.05 -5.90
C LEU A 9 37.30 11.63 -5.63
N SER A 10 38.15 10.61 -5.82
CA SER A 10 37.81 9.22 -5.50
C SER A 10 37.42 9.03 -4.03
N ASN A 11 38.18 9.62 -3.09
CA ASN A 11 37.84 9.56 -1.67
C ASN A 11 36.47 10.21 -1.37
N ILE A 12 36.16 11.35 -2.01
CA ILE A 12 34.85 12.01 -1.86
C ILE A 12 33.73 11.12 -2.41
N ILE A 13 33.91 10.53 -3.60
CA ILE A 13 32.95 9.61 -4.20
C ILE A 13 32.72 8.41 -3.29
N GLY A 14 33.78 7.77 -2.79
CA GLY A 14 33.68 6.63 -1.89
C GLY A 14 32.92 6.94 -0.60
N ILE A 15 33.24 8.05 0.07
CA ILE A 15 32.51 8.48 1.28
C ILE A 15 31.04 8.78 0.97
N THR A 16 30.77 9.45 -0.15
CA THR A 16 29.40 9.78 -0.58
C THR A 16 28.59 8.52 -0.89
N SER A 17 29.18 7.54 -1.56
CA SER A 17 28.56 6.23 -1.83
C SER A 17 28.17 5.50 -0.54
N ILE A 18 29.06 5.50 0.46
CA ILE A 18 28.76 4.91 1.77
C ILE A 18 27.58 5.62 2.43
N LEU A 19 27.56 6.95 2.45
CA LEU A 19 26.45 7.73 3.02
C LEU A 19 25.13 7.47 2.30
N LEU A 20 25.15 7.43 0.95
CA LEU A 20 23.98 7.07 0.15
C LEU A 20 23.46 5.69 0.51
N LEU A 21 24.34 4.70 0.64
CA LEU A 21 23.95 3.34 1.04
C LEU A 21 23.25 3.33 2.40
N VAL A 22 23.76 4.07 3.38
CA VAL A 22 23.13 4.17 4.71
C VAL A 22 21.73 4.76 4.62
N TYR A 23 21.54 5.87 3.89
CA TYR A 23 20.21 6.46 3.67
C TYR A 23 19.27 5.49 2.97
N TRP A 24 19.79 4.77 1.97
CA TRP A 24 18.99 3.86 1.18
C TRP A 24 18.52 2.65 1.98
N VAL A 25 19.41 2.06 2.80
CA VAL A 25 19.06 1.00 3.75
C VAL A 25 18.01 1.48 4.74
N PHE A 26 18.15 2.70 5.27
CA PHE A 26 17.17 3.27 6.19
C PHE A 26 15.78 3.47 5.54
N ILE A 27 15.74 4.04 4.33
CA ILE A 27 14.49 4.22 3.58
C ILE A 27 13.82 2.86 3.33
N PHE A 28 14.61 1.86 2.90
CA PHE A 28 14.10 0.51 2.64
C PHE A 28 13.52 -0.14 3.90
N ILE A 29 14.27 -0.13 5.01
CA ILE A 29 13.78 -0.65 6.30
C ILE A 29 12.51 0.07 6.73
N SER A 30 12.46 1.40 6.61
CA SER A 30 11.28 2.19 6.97
C SER A 30 10.06 1.78 6.13
N ILE A 31 10.22 1.64 4.82
CA ILE A 31 9.16 1.21 3.92
C ILE A 31 8.69 -0.21 4.25
N THR A 32 9.61 -1.15 4.50
CA THR A 32 9.27 -2.57 4.73
C THR A 32 8.66 -2.80 6.11
N VAL A 33 9.21 -2.19 7.17
CA VAL A 33 8.74 -2.40 8.55
C VAL A 33 7.42 -1.70 8.80
N PHE A 34 7.24 -0.48 8.28
CA PHE A 34 6.02 0.31 8.50
C PHE A 34 5.01 0.18 7.35
N GLY A 35 5.36 -0.50 6.26
CA GLY A 35 4.45 -0.76 5.13
C GLY A 35 4.12 0.48 4.29
N PHE A 36 4.98 1.51 4.26
CA PHE A 36 4.71 2.76 3.54
C PHE A 36 4.65 2.54 2.02
N LYS A 37 3.55 2.97 1.38
CA LYS A 37 3.31 2.82 -0.07
C LYS A 37 3.67 4.09 -0.84
N VAL A 38 4.87 4.64 -0.60
CA VAL A 38 5.33 5.89 -1.23
C VAL A 38 5.65 5.73 -2.71
N PHE A 39 6.02 4.53 -3.16
CA PHE A 39 6.42 4.29 -4.55
C PHE A 39 5.63 3.14 -5.18
N ARG A 40 5.13 3.38 -6.39
CA ARG A 40 4.29 2.47 -7.17
C ARG A 40 5.18 1.82 -8.23
N GLU A 41 5.26 0.49 -8.21
CA GLU A 41 5.97 -0.37 -9.17
C GLU A 41 7.52 -0.35 -9.14
N ASN A 42 8.12 -1.52 -9.41
CA ASN A 42 9.56 -1.77 -9.59
C ASN A 42 10.50 -1.30 -8.47
N LEU A 43 10.00 -1.08 -7.25
CA LEU A 43 10.81 -0.70 -6.09
C LEU A 43 11.92 -1.71 -5.81
N THR A 44 11.58 -3.00 -5.80
CA THR A 44 12.54 -4.05 -5.51
C THR A 44 13.65 -4.10 -6.57
N GLU A 45 13.30 -3.90 -7.85
CA GLU A 45 14.26 -3.86 -8.96
C GLU A 45 15.12 -2.60 -8.93
N SER A 46 14.50 -1.42 -8.76
CA SER A 46 15.19 -0.15 -8.60
C SER A 46 16.09 -0.15 -7.36
N PHE A 47 15.65 -0.82 -6.29
CA PHE A 47 16.43 -1.03 -5.08
C PHE A 47 17.67 -1.87 -5.36
N TYR A 48 17.53 -3.05 -5.97
CA TYR A 48 18.69 -3.87 -6.31
C TYR A 48 19.64 -3.16 -7.28
N LEU A 49 19.10 -2.49 -8.31
CA LEU A 49 19.89 -1.76 -9.29
C LEU A 49 20.64 -0.59 -8.64
N SER A 50 19.99 0.15 -7.74
CA SER A 50 20.62 1.24 -7.00
C SER A 50 21.73 0.75 -6.05
N ILE A 51 21.56 -0.39 -5.37
CA ILE A 51 22.60 -0.99 -4.55
C ILE A 51 23.79 -1.40 -5.42
N VAL A 52 23.55 -2.09 -6.54
CA VAL A 52 24.61 -2.48 -7.47
C VAL A 52 25.34 -1.24 -8.01
N GLY A 53 24.60 -0.18 -8.37
CA GLY A 53 25.19 1.09 -8.82
C GLY A 53 26.06 1.76 -7.75
N ILE A 54 25.58 1.82 -6.51
CA ILE A 54 26.34 2.41 -5.38
C ILE A 54 27.60 1.58 -5.10
N LEU A 55 27.50 0.24 -5.10
CA LEU A 55 28.64 -0.65 -4.91
C LEU A 55 29.66 -0.52 -6.05
N ALA A 56 29.21 -0.42 -7.31
CA ALA A 56 30.08 -0.21 -8.46
C ALA A 56 30.85 1.12 -8.36
N LEU A 57 30.18 2.21 -7.97
CA LEU A 57 30.82 3.50 -7.73
C LEU A 57 31.85 3.43 -6.59
N MET A 58 31.50 2.76 -5.49
CA MET A 58 32.40 2.58 -4.34
C MET A 58 33.64 1.77 -4.72
N PHE A 59 33.46 0.69 -5.48
CA PHE A 59 34.55 -0.17 -5.94
C PHE A 59 35.46 0.54 -6.95
N GLY A 60 34.89 1.26 -7.93
CA GLY A 60 35.64 2.07 -8.88
C GLY A 60 36.44 3.17 -8.19
N ALA A 61 35.85 3.85 -7.20
CA ALA A 61 36.56 4.82 -6.37
C ALA A 61 37.73 4.15 -5.63
N LEU A 62 37.51 2.99 -5.01
CA LEU A 62 38.56 2.26 -4.29
C LEU A 62 39.71 1.83 -5.20
N ILE A 63 39.44 1.31 -6.40
CA ILE A 63 40.48 0.95 -7.38
C ILE A 63 41.32 2.18 -7.75
N ILE A 64 40.68 3.30 -8.07
CA ILE A 64 41.37 4.55 -8.40
C ILE A 64 42.25 4.99 -7.23
N ASN A 65 41.75 4.91 -6.00
CA ASN A 65 42.49 5.30 -4.80
C ASN A 65 43.74 4.42 -4.60
N ILE A 66 43.59 3.10 -4.74
CA ILE A 66 44.69 2.13 -4.61
C ILE A 66 45.71 2.34 -5.72
N MET A 67 45.28 2.40 -6.98
CA MET A 67 46.16 2.53 -8.15
C MET A 67 47.02 3.78 -8.03
N PHE A 68 46.42 4.95 -7.79
CA PHE A 68 47.19 6.19 -7.68
C PHE A 68 48.01 6.28 -6.40
N ASN A 69 47.59 5.65 -5.30
CA ASN A 69 48.41 5.61 -4.08
C ASN A 69 49.63 4.70 -4.26
N LEU A 70 49.50 3.54 -4.93
CA LEU A 70 50.61 2.65 -5.28
C LEU A 70 51.56 3.28 -6.31
N THR A 71 51.04 3.92 -7.37
CA THR A 71 51.86 4.66 -8.33
C THR A 71 52.65 5.77 -7.65
N ARG A 72 52.04 6.50 -6.71
CA ARG A 72 52.74 7.53 -5.93
C ARG A 72 53.80 6.96 -4.98
N ILE A 73 53.56 5.79 -4.38
CA ILE A 73 54.55 5.10 -3.52
C ILE A 73 55.72 4.58 -4.37
N ALA A 74 55.45 4.12 -5.60
CA ALA A 74 56.47 3.69 -6.54
C ALA A 74 57.32 4.86 -7.08
N GLU A 75 56.72 6.05 -7.23
CA GLU A 75 57.39 7.25 -7.77
C GLU A 75 58.12 8.09 -6.70
N ASN A 76 57.72 8.06 -5.43
CA ASN A 76 58.32 8.89 -4.37
C ASN A 76 58.76 8.06 -3.15
N HIS A 77 60.07 7.92 -2.95
CA HIS A 77 60.64 7.68 -1.62
C HIS A 77 60.72 9.02 -0.86
N ASN A 78 60.19 9.04 0.37
CA ASN A 78 60.15 10.16 1.31
C ASN A 78 59.25 11.35 0.95
N GLN A 79 58.03 11.37 1.50
CA GLN A 79 57.47 12.61 2.06
C GLN A 79 56.66 12.30 3.32
N ASN A 80 57.09 12.92 4.43
CA ASN A 80 56.36 12.95 5.70
C ASN A 80 54.98 13.55 5.49
N VAL A 81 53.93 12.75 5.73
CA VAL A 81 52.55 13.19 5.68
C VAL A 81 52.22 13.82 7.03
N ASN A 82 52.30 15.15 7.12
CA ASN A 82 51.66 15.88 8.21
C ASN A 82 50.15 15.60 8.16
N GLN A 83 49.67 14.84 9.15
CA GLN A 83 48.25 14.66 9.42
C GLN A 83 47.71 15.95 10.04
N GLU A 84 47.19 16.86 9.21
CA GLU A 84 46.29 17.89 9.73
C GLU A 84 45.03 17.20 10.26
N SER A 85 44.87 17.19 11.59
CA SER A 85 43.62 16.76 12.23
C SER A 85 42.52 17.75 11.84
N LYS A 86 41.76 17.43 10.79
CA LYS A 86 40.56 18.20 10.45
C LYS A 86 39.58 18.08 11.62
N LYS A 87 39.37 19.17 12.37
CA LYS A 87 38.32 19.26 13.38
C LYS A 87 36.97 18.96 12.72
N THR A 88 36.43 17.78 12.97
CA THR A 88 35.09 17.40 12.50
C THR A 88 34.08 18.38 13.09
N SER A 89 33.36 19.08 12.22
CA SER A 89 32.31 20.02 12.63
C SER A 89 31.19 19.25 13.33
N LYS A 90 31.03 19.45 14.65
CA LYS A 90 29.91 18.87 15.43
C LYS A 90 28.54 19.20 14.82
N LYS A 91 28.43 20.32 14.08
CA LYS A 91 27.22 20.73 13.36
C LYS A 91 26.88 19.81 12.18
N LEU A 92 27.89 19.32 11.45
CA LEU A 92 27.68 18.39 10.33
C LEU A 92 27.12 17.04 10.80
N GLY A 93 27.64 16.52 11.93
CA GLY A 93 27.10 15.30 12.55
C GLY A 93 25.65 15.46 13.01
N LEU A 94 25.29 16.63 13.58
CA LEU A 94 23.92 16.92 13.99
C LEU A 94 22.96 16.95 12.79
N ILE A 95 23.33 17.61 11.68
CA ILE A 95 22.51 17.66 10.46
C ILE A 95 22.29 16.26 9.89
N PHE A 96 23.32 15.42 9.89
CA PHE A 96 23.22 14.02 9.45
C PHE A 96 22.27 13.20 10.32
N ILE A 97 22.23 13.43 11.64
CA ILE A 97 21.29 12.70 12.51
C ILE A 97 19.86 13.19 12.29
N LEU A 98 19.68 14.50 12.12
CA LEU A 98 18.35 15.13 11.94
C LEU A 98 17.71 14.81 10.58
N SER A 99 18.49 14.43 9.58
CA SER A 99 17.93 14.05 8.27
C SER A 99 17.15 12.74 8.33
N PHE A 100 17.46 11.80 9.23
CA PHE A 100 16.74 10.52 9.35
C PHE A 100 15.28 10.73 9.78
N PRO A 101 14.96 11.43 10.89
CA PRO A 101 13.59 11.78 11.22
C PRO A 101 12.88 12.55 10.11
N LEU A 102 13.57 13.48 9.44
CA LEU A 102 12.98 14.26 8.36
C LEU A 102 12.55 13.38 7.19
N ILE A 103 13.43 12.48 6.74
CA ILE A 103 13.12 11.51 5.67
C ILE A 103 11.96 10.61 6.10
N PHE A 104 11.97 10.13 7.34
CA PHE A 104 10.88 9.30 7.86
C PHE A 104 9.53 10.01 7.81
N VAL A 105 9.48 11.27 8.27
CA VAL A 105 8.26 12.10 8.22
C VAL A 105 7.80 12.32 6.78
N LEU A 106 8.72 12.54 5.84
CA LEU A 106 8.39 12.67 4.43
C LEU A 106 7.80 11.37 3.84
N LEU A 107 8.37 10.22 4.19
CA LEU A 107 7.85 8.91 3.75
C LEU A 107 6.45 8.66 4.32
N PHE A 108 6.28 8.84 5.63
CA PHE A 108 4.99 8.70 6.29
C PHE A 108 3.95 9.66 5.70
N GLY A 109 4.31 10.93 5.51
CA GLY A 109 3.42 11.93 4.93
C GLY A 109 3.03 11.60 3.48
N GLY A 110 3.98 11.09 2.68
CA GLY A 110 3.71 10.66 1.31
C GLY A 110 2.72 9.49 1.25
N ASP A 111 2.88 8.49 2.12
CA ASP A 111 1.96 7.36 2.23
C ASP A 111 0.56 7.79 2.70
N TYR A 112 0.50 8.61 3.75
CA TYR A 112 -0.74 9.14 4.31
C TYR A 112 -1.54 9.93 3.27
N LEU A 113 -0.90 10.87 2.57
CA LEU A 113 -1.55 11.68 1.53
C LEU A 113 -2.02 10.82 0.36
N SER A 114 -1.22 9.85 -0.06
CA SER A 114 -1.57 8.94 -1.16
C SER A 114 -2.76 8.05 -0.79
N SER A 115 -2.76 7.51 0.43
CA SER A 115 -3.84 6.67 0.96
C SER A 115 -5.16 7.44 1.07
N HIS A 116 -5.13 8.66 1.59
CA HIS A 116 -6.33 9.52 1.64
C HIS A 116 -6.84 9.95 0.27
N LYS A 117 -5.94 10.22 -0.69
CA LYS A 117 -6.34 10.52 -2.06
C LYS A 117 -7.04 9.32 -2.69
N LYS A 118 -6.50 8.11 -2.51
CA LYS A 118 -7.10 6.86 -2.99
C LYS A 118 -8.44 6.60 -2.31
N GLU A 119 -8.53 6.77 -0.99
CA GLU A 119 -9.79 6.68 -0.22
C GLU A 119 -10.87 7.59 -0.82
N LYS A 120 -10.59 8.90 -0.96
CA LYS A 120 -11.54 9.87 -1.49
C LYS A 120 -12.01 9.49 -2.90
N MET A 121 -11.09 9.05 -3.75
CA MET A 121 -11.41 8.60 -5.11
C MET A 121 -12.32 7.37 -5.08
N LEU A 122 -12.00 6.36 -4.28
CA LEU A 122 -12.77 5.13 -4.15
C LEU A 122 -14.17 5.39 -3.56
N VAL A 123 -14.28 6.27 -2.56
CA VAL A 123 -15.57 6.71 -1.99
C VAL A 123 -16.40 7.42 -3.06
N ALA A 124 -15.79 8.32 -3.84
CA ALA A 124 -16.49 9.02 -4.93
C ALA A 124 -16.97 8.06 -6.01
N SER A 125 -16.14 7.09 -6.41
CA SER A 125 -16.52 6.02 -7.35
C SER A 125 -17.70 5.19 -6.83
N ALA A 126 -17.65 4.74 -5.57
CA ALA A 126 -18.74 3.98 -4.96
C ALA A 126 -20.04 4.78 -4.93
N LYS A 127 -19.95 6.07 -4.57
CA LYS A 127 -21.08 7.00 -4.57
C LYS A 127 -21.69 7.12 -5.97
N SER A 128 -20.88 7.35 -7.01
CA SER A 128 -21.35 7.45 -8.41
C SER A 128 -22.08 6.17 -8.83
N ILE A 129 -21.49 4.99 -8.61
CA ILE A 129 -22.12 3.71 -8.95
C ILE A 129 -23.52 3.58 -8.34
N ILE A 130 -23.66 3.96 -7.06
CA ILE A 130 -24.91 3.84 -6.30
C ILE A 130 -25.95 4.87 -6.76
N GLU A 131 -25.56 6.12 -6.96
CA GLU A 131 -26.45 7.22 -7.34
C GLU A 131 -26.92 7.08 -8.79
N ASP A 132 -26.02 6.78 -9.71
CA ASP A 132 -26.32 6.56 -11.14
C ASP A 132 -27.22 5.32 -11.35
N ASN A 133 -27.23 4.40 -10.37
CA ASN A 133 -28.05 3.19 -10.40
C ASN A 133 -29.04 3.12 -9.23
N ALA A 134 -29.56 4.25 -8.75
CA ALA A 134 -30.43 4.31 -7.57
C ALA A 134 -31.57 3.28 -7.56
N ALA A 135 -32.21 3.03 -8.71
CA ALA A 135 -33.26 2.02 -8.83
C ALA A 135 -32.74 0.60 -8.53
N LYS A 136 -31.54 0.24 -8.99
CA LYS A 136 -30.90 -1.06 -8.71
C LYS A 136 -30.45 -1.13 -7.24
N SER A 137 -29.88 -0.04 -6.72
CA SER A 137 -29.48 0.07 -5.30
C SER A 137 -30.67 -0.14 -4.37
N ASN A 138 -31.84 0.41 -4.72
CA ASN A 138 -33.10 0.19 -3.98
C ASN A 138 -33.54 -1.28 -3.98
N GLN A 139 -33.34 -2.00 -5.10
CA GLN A 139 -33.66 -3.43 -5.17
C GLN A 139 -32.76 -4.27 -4.27
N LEU A 140 -31.47 -3.91 -4.18
CA LEU A 140 -30.55 -4.53 -3.21
C LEU A 140 -31.01 -4.27 -1.77
N ALA A 141 -31.44 -3.03 -1.47
CA ALA A 141 -31.94 -2.69 -0.13
C ALA A 141 -33.23 -3.43 0.24
N ALA A 142 -34.03 -3.84 -0.74
CA ALA A 142 -35.23 -4.64 -0.55
C ALA A 142 -34.92 -6.13 -0.27
N TYR A 143 -33.97 -6.40 0.63
CA TYR A 143 -33.49 -7.74 0.98
C TYR A 143 -34.63 -8.73 1.30
N SER A 144 -34.50 -9.92 0.72
CA SER A 144 -35.20 -11.15 1.06
C SER A 144 -34.30 -12.36 0.76
N PHE A 145 -34.31 -13.36 1.63
CA PHE A 145 -33.53 -14.58 1.42
C PHE A 145 -34.27 -15.57 0.53
N ASP A 146 -34.30 -15.29 -0.78
CA ASP A 146 -34.92 -16.16 -1.78
C ASP A 146 -34.13 -16.16 -3.09
N LYS A 147 -34.34 -17.18 -3.93
CA LYS A 147 -33.59 -17.38 -5.18
C LYS A 147 -33.74 -16.17 -6.13
N LYS A 148 -34.91 -15.54 -6.18
CA LYS A 148 -35.18 -14.41 -7.08
C LYS A 148 -34.37 -13.18 -6.64
N TRP A 149 -34.37 -12.87 -5.36
CA TRP A 149 -33.58 -11.76 -4.83
C TRP A 149 -32.08 -12.01 -4.99
N ILE A 150 -31.59 -13.22 -4.68
CA ILE A 150 -30.17 -13.58 -4.81
C ILE A 150 -29.71 -13.49 -6.27
N ARG A 151 -30.48 -14.04 -7.22
CA ARG A 151 -30.16 -13.96 -8.66
C ARG A 151 -30.15 -12.51 -9.16
N ASN A 152 -31.14 -11.71 -8.76
CA ASN A 152 -31.20 -10.30 -9.12
C ASN A 152 -30.01 -9.52 -8.54
N THR A 153 -29.67 -9.79 -7.29
CA THR A 153 -28.51 -9.20 -6.59
C THR A 153 -27.22 -9.50 -7.33
N ALA A 154 -26.96 -10.76 -7.68
CA ALA A 154 -25.77 -11.14 -8.44
C ALA A 154 -25.69 -10.40 -9.80
N SER A 155 -26.83 -10.24 -10.50
CA SER A 155 -26.90 -9.49 -11.75
C SER A 155 -26.56 -8.01 -11.58
N ILE A 156 -27.11 -7.35 -10.55
CA ILE A 156 -26.82 -5.94 -10.23
C ILE A 156 -25.35 -5.76 -9.87
N LEU A 157 -24.81 -6.63 -9.00
CA LEU A 157 -23.41 -6.56 -8.58
C LEU A 157 -22.45 -6.79 -9.75
N LYS A 158 -22.81 -7.67 -10.69
CA LYS A 158 -22.06 -7.85 -11.93
C LYS A 158 -22.02 -6.56 -12.76
N ILE A 159 -23.13 -5.80 -12.84
CA ILE A 159 -23.13 -4.49 -13.50
C ILE A 159 -22.19 -3.53 -12.76
N TYR A 160 -22.29 -3.43 -11.44
CA TYR A 160 -21.43 -2.53 -10.64
C TYR A 160 -19.95 -2.82 -10.82
N SER A 161 -19.56 -4.10 -10.84
CA SER A 161 -18.18 -4.53 -11.10
C SER A 161 -17.63 -4.14 -12.48
N LYS A 162 -18.52 -3.85 -13.43
CA LYS A 162 -18.20 -3.46 -14.81
C LYS A 162 -18.37 -1.96 -15.06
N THR A 163 -18.95 -1.22 -14.12
CA THR A 163 -19.16 0.23 -14.24
C THR A 163 -17.88 1.02 -13.98
N ASP A 164 -17.05 0.58 -13.03
CA ASP A 164 -15.82 1.28 -12.64
C ASP A 164 -14.65 0.29 -12.50
N THR A 165 -13.52 0.58 -13.14
CA THR A 165 -12.32 -0.25 -13.11
C THR A 165 -11.65 -0.31 -11.73
N ASN A 166 -11.96 0.64 -10.84
CA ASN A 166 -11.43 0.67 -9.48
C ASN A 166 -12.04 -0.40 -8.57
N PHE A 167 -13.17 -1.02 -8.94
CA PHE A 167 -13.86 -2.00 -8.10
C PHE A 167 -14.28 -3.26 -8.87
N PRO A 168 -13.32 -4.15 -9.18
CA PRO A 168 -13.62 -5.40 -9.89
C PRO A 168 -14.46 -6.38 -9.05
N ASN A 169 -14.45 -6.25 -7.72
CA ASN A 169 -15.23 -7.10 -6.82
C ASN A 169 -16.20 -6.26 -6.01
N VAL A 170 -17.50 -6.48 -6.24
CA VAL A 170 -18.58 -5.84 -5.51
C VAL A 170 -19.47 -6.91 -4.91
N SER A 171 -19.83 -6.71 -3.66
CA SER A 171 -20.76 -7.57 -2.94
C SER A 171 -21.68 -6.74 -2.06
N VAL A 172 -22.77 -7.35 -1.62
CA VAL A 172 -23.69 -6.74 -0.67
C VAL A 172 -23.71 -7.58 0.60
N ILE A 173 -23.59 -6.90 1.74
CA ILE A 173 -23.70 -7.47 3.07
C ILE A 173 -25.03 -7.01 3.65
N VAL A 174 -25.72 -7.93 4.32
CA VAL A 174 -26.99 -7.68 5.03
C VAL A 174 -26.93 -8.28 6.42
N ALA A 175 -27.70 -7.73 7.35
CA ALA A 175 -27.92 -8.34 8.66
C ALA A 175 -29.08 -9.34 8.60
N ASP A 176 -28.91 -10.48 9.25
CA ASP A 176 -29.94 -11.52 9.37
C ASP A 176 -29.80 -12.26 10.72
N THR A 177 -30.71 -13.19 10.99
CA THR A 177 -30.68 -14.08 12.16
C THR A 177 -30.70 -15.53 11.69
N LEU A 178 -29.81 -16.34 12.27
CA LEU A 178 -29.74 -17.78 12.10
C LEU A 178 -29.67 -18.42 13.48
N ASP A 179 -30.58 -19.35 13.79
CA ASP A 179 -30.65 -20.04 15.09
C ASP A 179 -30.57 -19.05 16.29
N GLN A 180 -31.37 -17.97 16.23
CA GLN A 180 -31.42 -16.86 17.20
C GLN A 180 -30.12 -16.02 17.33
N SER A 181 -29.09 -16.35 16.56
CA SER A 181 -27.83 -15.61 16.52
C SER A 181 -27.84 -14.57 15.41
N LYS A 182 -27.40 -13.35 15.73
CA LYS A 182 -27.20 -12.28 14.75
C LYS A 182 -26.03 -12.64 13.84
N VAL A 183 -26.27 -12.68 12.54
CA VAL A 183 -25.26 -12.97 11.52
C VAL A 183 -25.27 -11.90 10.45
N PHE A 184 -24.17 -11.82 9.70
CA PHE A 184 -24.09 -11.03 8.48
C PHE A 184 -24.00 -11.98 7.30
N LEU A 185 -24.81 -11.74 6.28
CA LEU A 185 -24.79 -12.52 5.05
C LEU A 185 -24.19 -11.69 3.93
N GLY A 186 -23.27 -12.29 3.16
CA GLY A 186 -22.59 -11.68 2.03
C GLY A 186 -23.04 -12.31 0.72
N PHE A 187 -23.39 -11.48 -0.26
CA PHE A 187 -23.79 -11.91 -1.59
C PHE A 187 -22.88 -11.23 -2.62
N ASN A 188 -22.32 -12.02 -3.54
CA ASN A 188 -21.42 -11.54 -4.57
C ASN A 188 -22.01 -11.74 -5.97
N GLN A 189 -21.24 -11.37 -7.00
CA GLN A 189 -21.64 -11.48 -8.41
C GLN A 189 -21.66 -12.92 -8.97
N TYR A 190 -21.14 -13.90 -8.22
CA TYR A 190 -20.98 -15.29 -8.64
C TYR A 190 -22.07 -16.17 -8.02
N PHE A 191 -23.32 -15.94 -8.42
CA PHE A 191 -24.39 -16.87 -8.11
C PHE A 191 -24.50 -17.93 -9.22
N HIS A 192 -24.13 -19.16 -8.90
CA HIS A 192 -24.40 -20.31 -9.75
C HIS A 192 -25.69 -20.97 -9.29
N GLU A 193 -26.70 -20.89 -10.13
CA GLU A 193 -27.97 -21.53 -9.84
C GLU A 193 -27.84 -23.04 -10.01
N ASN A 194 -27.85 -23.75 -8.88
CA ASN A 194 -28.01 -25.19 -8.88
C ASN A 194 -29.48 -25.53 -8.60
N ASN A 195 -30.13 -26.21 -9.54
CA ASN A 195 -31.56 -26.53 -9.45
C ASN A 195 -31.87 -27.62 -8.42
N THR A 196 -30.87 -28.35 -7.94
CA THR A 196 -31.04 -29.52 -7.08
C THR A 196 -30.84 -29.25 -5.58
N THR A 197 -30.26 -28.09 -5.20
CA THR A 197 -29.93 -27.79 -3.80
C THR A 197 -30.89 -26.73 -3.24
N ALA A 198 -31.38 -26.97 -2.02
CA ALA A 198 -32.11 -25.96 -1.25
C ALA A 198 -31.15 -24.83 -0.84
N LEU A 199 -31.66 -23.60 -0.72
CA LEU A 199 -30.85 -22.49 -0.22
C LEU A 199 -30.62 -22.66 1.28
N ASP A 200 -29.35 -22.66 1.70
CA ASP A 200 -28.96 -22.59 3.12
C ASP A 200 -28.30 -21.23 3.40
N LYS A 201 -28.75 -20.53 4.45
CA LYS A 201 -28.15 -19.26 4.88
C LYS A 201 -26.68 -19.42 5.30
N LYS A 202 -26.29 -20.62 5.77
CA LYS A 202 -24.92 -20.93 6.20
C LYS A 202 -23.91 -20.71 5.09
N ASP A 203 -24.28 -20.98 3.84
CA ASP A 203 -23.43 -20.80 2.66
C ASP A 203 -23.16 -19.32 2.32
N TYR A 204 -23.92 -18.40 2.92
CA TYR A 204 -23.83 -16.97 2.68
C TYR A 204 -23.27 -16.21 3.88
N ILE A 205 -22.87 -16.89 4.96
CA ILE A 205 -22.32 -16.22 6.14
C ILE A 205 -21.04 -15.45 5.72
N GLN A 206 -21.06 -14.13 5.95
CA GLN A 206 -19.92 -13.28 5.68
C GLN A 206 -18.86 -13.49 6.76
N GLU A 207 -17.76 -14.11 6.39
CA GLU A 207 -16.56 -14.11 7.22
C GLU A 207 -16.06 -12.68 7.43
N ALA A 208 -15.85 -12.31 8.69
CA ALA A 208 -15.45 -10.98 9.07
C ALA A 208 -14.60 -11.03 10.35
N SER A 209 -13.53 -10.26 10.39
CA SER A 209 -12.72 -10.00 11.59
C SER A 209 -13.57 -9.38 12.71
N LYS A 210 -13.05 -9.37 13.94
CA LYS A 210 -13.75 -8.74 15.07
C LYS A 210 -14.08 -7.26 14.77
N GLU A 211 -13.12 -6.53 14.23
CA GLU A 211 -13.29 -5.12 13.88
C GLU A 211 -14.35 -4.93 12.79
N GLU A 212 -14.39 -5.79 11.77
CA GLU A 212 -15.42 -5.75 10.72
C GLU A 212 -16.80 -6.07 11.30
N ARG A 213 -16.93 -7.06 12.18
CA ARG A 213 -18.19 -7.37 12.86
C ARG A 213 -18.66 -6.22 13.74
N ASP A 214 -17.76 -5.57 14.47
CA ASP A 214 -18.09 -4.41 15.31
C ASP A 214 -18.58 -3.23 14.45
N TYR A 215 -17.92 -2.98 13.32
CA TYR A 215 -18.34 -1.97 12.34
C TYR A 215 -19.73 -2.29 11.74
N LEU A 216 -19.93 -3.51 11.22
CA LEU A 216 -21.21 -3.92 10.63
C LEU A 216 -22.33 -3.84 11.68
N SER A 217 -22.04 -4.20 12.93
CA SER A 217 -23.00 -4.07 14.03
C SER A 217 -23.41 -2.61 14.26
N LYS A 218 -22.45 -1.66 14.22
CA LYS A 218 -22.76 -0.23 14.32
C LYS A 218 -23.65 0.25 13.16
N VAL A 219 -23.38 -0.20 11.94
CA VAL A 219 -24.17 0.19 10.76
C VAL A 219 -25.60 -0.37 10.84
N PHE A 220 -25.73 -1.68 11.04
CA PHE A 220 -27.03 -2.35 11.00
C PHE A 220 -27.88 -2.05 12.24
N TYR A 221 -27.30 -2.10 13.44
CA TYR A 221 -28.06 -2.03 14.69
C TYR A 221 -28.02 -0.64 15.36
N ASN A 222 -26.98 0.17 15.12
CA ASN A 222 -26.84 1.50 15.75
C ASN A 222 -27.00 2.66 14.76
N ASN A 223 -27.52 2.41 13.55
CA ASN A 223 -27.79 3.43 12.53
C ASN A 223 -26.56 4.25 12.08
N SER A 224 -25.33 3.71 12.20
CA SER A 224 -24.16 4.39 11.64
C SER A 224 -24.22 4.45 10.11
N THR A 225 -23.89 5.62 9.56
CA THR A 225 -23.69 5.85 8.12
C THR A 225 -22.21 6.07 7.78
N GLU A 226 -21.31 5.82 8.74
CA GLU A 226 -19.87 5.97 8.57
C GLU A 226 -19.39 5.00 7.49
N ILE A 227 -18.67 5.52 6.50
CA ILE A 227 -18.03 4.71 5.47
C ILE A 227 -16.70 4.22 6.04
N ARG A 228 -16.44 2.91 5.95
CA ARG A 228 -15.16 2.33 6.36
C ARG A 228 -14.30 2.03 5.15
N PHE A 229 -13.12 2.60 5.12
CA PHE A 229 -12.06 2.27 4.18
C PHE A 229 -10.91 1.55 4.89
N ASN A 230 -10.35 0.53 4.25
CA ASN A 230 -9.13 -0.13 4.69
C ASN A 230 -8.23 -0.41 3.48
N ALA A 231 -6.93 -0.19 3.65
CA ALA A 231 -5.92 -0.37 2.62
C ALA A 231 -4.72 -1.13 3.18
N ASN A 232 -4.77 -2.46 3.16
CA ASN A 232 -3.68 -3.28 3.69
C ASN A 232 -3.09 -4.18 2.59
N ASP A 233 -1.76 -4.22 2.45
CA ASP A 233 -1.04 -5.12 1.52
C ASP A 233 -1.60 -5.18 0.09
N GLY A 234 -1.97 -4.02 -0.47
CA GLY A 234 -2.55 -3.93 -1.81
C GLY A 234 -4.02 -4.35 -1.92
N LYS A 235 -4.60 -4.85 -0.83
CA LYS A 235 -6.04 -5.07 -0.69
C LYS A 235 -6.70 -3.78 -0.24
N TYR A 236 -7.53 -3.22 -1.12
CA TYR A 236 -8.41 -2.12 -0.83
C TYR A 236 -9.80 -2.65 -0.52
N GLN A 237 -10.37 -2.18 0.58
CA GLN A 237 -11.68 -2.59 1.08
C GLN A 237 -12.47 -1.33 1.41
N LEU A 238 -13.66 -1.20 0.83
CA LEU A 238 -14.56 -0.10 1.11
C LEU A 238 -15.93 -0.66 1.47
N PHE A 239 -16.39 -0.35 2.68
CA PHE A 239 -17.73 -0.66 3.13
C PHE A 239 -18.58 0.61 3.06
N TYR A 240 -19.55 0.61 2.16
CA TYR A 240 -20.44 1.74 1.92
C TYR A 240 -21.86 1.41 2.45
N PRO A 241 -22.28 1.98 3.59
CA PRO A 241 -23.65 1.83 4.08
C PRO A 241 -24.66 2.45 3.11
N TYR A 242 -25.72 1.73 2.82
CA TYR A 242 -26.82 2.22 2.01
C TYR A 242 -28.16 1.86 2.68
N SER A 243 -29.07 2.82 2.75
CA SER A 243 -30.38 2.63 3.38
C SER A 243 -31.51 3.18 2.53
N LYS A 244 -32.59 2.40 2.41
CA LYS A 244 -33.84 2.83 1.77
C LYS A 244 -35.03 2.22 2.50
N ASN A 245 -36.04 3.04 2.77
CA ASN A 245 -37.31 2.61 3.38
C ASN A 245 -37.11 1.80 4.69
N GLY A 246 -36.18 2.23 5.54
CA GLY A 246 -35.85 1.55 6.80
C GLY A 246 -35.03 0.26 6.66
N LYS A 247 -34.83 -0.26 5.44
CA LYS A 247 -33.93 -1.38 5.16
C LYS A 247 -32.52 -0.87 4.89
N LYS A 248 -31.52 -1.59 5.42
CA LYS A 248 -30.10 -1.25 5.25
C LYS A 248 -29.34 -2.41 4.66
N ILE A 249 -28.34 -2.05 3.86
CA ILE A 249 -27.33 -2.94 3.32
C ILE A 249 -25.97 -2.26 3.45
N VAL A 250 -24.90 -3.02 3.31
CA VAL A 250 -23.56 -2.48 3.13
C VAL A 250 -23.04 -2.99 1.80
N LEU A 251 -22.75 -2.09 0.88
CA LEU A 251 -22.05 -2.45 -0.35
C LEU A 251 -20.56 -2.54 -0.02
N TYR A 252 -20.01 -3.74 -0.18
CA TYR A 252 -18.60 -4.02 0.05
C TYR A 252 -17.88 -4.09 -1.30
N PHE A 253 -17.05 -3.10 -1.55
CA PHE A 253 -16.19 -3.00 -2.71
C PHE A 253 -14.78 -3.42 -2.34
N SER A 254 -14.14 -4.24 -3.17
CA SER A 254 -12.76 -4.62 -2.96
C SER A 254 -11.96 -4.75 -4.24
N GLU A 255 -10.69 -4.39 -4.12
CA GLU A 255 -9.69 -4.48 -5.18
C GLU A 255 -8.42 -5.05 -4.57
N TYR A 256 -7.80 -5.99 -5.27
CA TYR A 256 -6.45 -6.44 -4.93
C TYR A 256 -5.50 -5.95 -6.02
N GLN A 257 -4.64 -4.99 -5.67
CA GLN A 257 -3.56 -4.54 -6.52
C GLN A 257 -2.29 -5.26 -6.06
N ARG A 258 -1.65 -5.99 -6.99
CA ARG A 258 -0.40 -6.71 -6.69
C ARG A 258 0.72 -5.68 -6.61
N TYR A 259 1.09 -5.26 -5.41
CA TYR A 259 2.25 -4.39 -5.19
C TYR A 259 3.55 -5.20 -5.20
N GLY A 260 4.46 -4.86 -6.11
CA GLY A 260 5.91 -5.02 -5.91
C GLY A 260 6.50 -6.40 -5.59
N LYS A 261 5.83 -7.52 -5.89
CA LYS A 261 6.41 -8.87 -5.74
C LYS A 261 6.87 -9.42 -7.08
N ILE A 262 8.17 -9.76 -7.16
CA ILE A 262 8.78 -10.48 -8.30
C ILE A 262 7.97 -11.75 -8.60
N GLY A 263 7.66 -11.99 -9.88
CA GLY A 263 6.97 -13.19 -10.34
C GLY A 263 5.44 -13.07 -10.47
N SER A 264 4.95 -11.90 -10.89
CA SER A 264 3.61 -11.77 -11.47
C SER A 264 3.64 -11.81 -12.97
#